data_AF-A0A5D3JNY1-F1
#
_entry.id   AF-A0A5D3JNY1-F1
#
_cell.length_a   1.000
_cell.length_b   1.000
_cell.length_c   1.000
_cell.angle_alpha   90.00
_cell.angle_beta   90.00
_cell.angle_gamma   90.00
#
_symmetry.space_group_name_H-M   'P 1'
#
loop_
_entity.id
_entity.type
_entity.pdbx_description
1 polymer ?
#
loop_
_entity_poly.entity_id
_entity_poly.type
_entity_poly.pdbx_seq_one_letter_code
_entity_poly.pdbx_strand_id
1 'polypeptide(L)'
;MINRNKLEHILEYAKQQRYIGQSCKVPPEDMVEIMERLLNAGNSPVIPDGYVMVPKEATLEMIKSGASAASNGMLIPGIYKAMLAAAPQEVTNGK
;
A
#
# COMPACT_ATOMS: atom_id res chain seq x y z
N MET A 1 16.48 -32.66 12.43
CA MET A 1 15.99 -34.03 12.15
C MET A 1 14.47 -34.01 12.27
N ILE A 2 13.74 -34.49 11.25
CA ILE A 2 12.27 -34.48 11.25
C ILE A 2 11.77 -35.66 12.10
N ASN A 3 10.87 -35.39 13.06
CA ASN A 3 10.24 -36.38 13.92
C ASN A 3 9.18 -37.17 13.13
N ARG A 4 9.00 -38.45 13.45
CA ARG A 4 8.00 -39.36 12.85
C ARG A 4 6.60 -38.75 12.79
N ASN A 5 6.16 -38.09 13.85
CA ASN A 5 4.83 -37.45 13.89
C ASN A 5 4.70 -36.33 12.84
N LYS A 6 5.78 -35.59 12.58
CA LYS A 6 5.82 -34.53 11.57
C LYS A 6 5.88 -35.13 10.15
N LEU A 7 6.50 -36.29 9.98
CA LEU A 7 6.51 -37.03 8.72
C LEU A 7 5.11 -37.57 8.35
N GLU A 8 4.40 -38.17 9.31
CA GLU A 8 3.02 -38.65 9.10
C GLU A 8 2.08 -37.51 8.71
N HIS A 9 2.21 -36.35 9.36
CA HIS A 9 1.39 -35.17 9.07
C HIS A 9 1.63 -34.62 7.65
N ILE A 10 2.88 -34.67 7.16
CA ILE A 10 3.24 -34.24 5.80
C ILE A 10 2.74 -35.26 4.76
N LEU A 11 2.84 -36.56 5.05
CA LEU A 11 2.39 -37.62 4.15
C LEU A 11 0.86 -37.62 4.00
N GLU A 12 0.14 -37.40 5.08
CA GLU A 12 -1.32 -37.33 5.07
C GLU A 12 -1.79 -36.08 4.31
N TYR A 13 -1.10 -34.95 4.47
CA TYR A 13 -1.32 -33.73 3.71
C TYR A 13 -1.07 -33.92 2.21
N ALA A 14 0.02 -34.59 1.82
CA ALA A 14 0.34 -34.87 0.42
C ALA A 14 -0.63 -35.86 -0.24
N LYS A 15 -1.18 -36.83 0.51
CA LYS A 15 -2.24 -37.74 0.01
C LYS A 15 -3.54 -36.99 -0.25
N GLN A 16 -3.90 -36.04 0.62
CA GLN A 16 -5.08 -35.18 0.44
C GLN A 16 -4.97 -34.30 -0.81
N GLN A 17 -3.76 -33.87 -1.20
CA GLN A 17 -3.52 -33.06 -2.41
C GLN A 17 -3.82 -33.79 -3.73
N ARG A 18 -3.77 -35.13 -3.78
CA ARG A 18 -3.95 -35.91 -5.02
C ARG A 18 -5.41 -36.29 -5.32
N TYR A 19 -6.30 -36.19 -4.33
CA TYR A 19 -7.67 -36.72 -4.43
C TYR A 19 -8.71 -35.69 -4.88
N ILE A 20 -8.42 -34.40 -4.80
CA ILE A 20 -9.40 -33.34 -5.00
C ILE A 20 -8.75 -32.20 -5.78
N GLY A 21 -8.95 -32.17 -7.09
CA GLY A 21 -8.47 -31.11 -7.98
C GLY A 21 -9.10 -29.73 -7.74
N GLN A 22 -9.44 -29.33 -6.50
CA GLN A 22 -9.83 -27.95 -6.20
C GLN A 22 -9.72 -27.53 -4.71
N SER A 23 -9.26 -26.28 -4.57
CA SER A 23 -9.15 -25.35 -3.42
C SER A 23 -8.49 -25.83 -2.13
N CYS A 24 -7.32 -25.24 -1.89
CA CYS A 24 -6.51 -25.23 -0.67
C CYS A 24 -7.37 -25.09 0.60
N LYS A 25 -7.27 -26.05 1.52
CA LYS A 25 -7.76 -25.91 2.90
C LYS A 25 -6.61 -25.37 3.75
N VAL A 26 -6.55 -24.05 3.88
CA VAL A 26 -5.63 -23.39 4.80
C VAL A 26 -6.07 -23.74 6.24
N PRO A 27 -5.15 -24.20 7.11
CA PRO A 27 -5.45 -24.45 8.53
C PRO A 27 -6.04 -23.21 9.21
N PRO A 28 -6.96 -23.35 10.18
CA PRO A 28 -7.58 -22.22 10.84
C PRO A 28 -6.58 -21.29 11.54
N GLU A 29 -5.46 -21.82 12.05
CA GLU A 29 -4.35 -21.03 12.60
C GLU A 29 -3.68 -20.15 11.54
N ASP A 30 -3.44 -20.70 10.34
CA ASP A 30 -2.82 -19.98 9.22
C ASP A 30 -3.80 -18.96 8.60
N MET A 31 -5.11 -19.22 8.66
CA MET A 31 -6.15 -18.27 8.20
C MET A 31 -6.16 -16.99 9.04
N VAL A 32 -5.92 -17.08 10.34
CA VAL A 32 -5.84 -15.91 11.24
C VAL A 32 -4.61 -15.07 10.90
N GLU A 33 -3.46 -15.69 10.73
CA GLU A 33 -2.22 -14.99 10.36
C GLU A 33 -2.34 -14.32 8.98
N ILE A 34 -2.96 -14.99 8.00
CA ILE A 34 -3.21 -14.42 6.67
C ILE A 34 -4.19 -13.25 6.75
N MET A 35 -5.28 -13.38 7.50
CA MET A 35 -6.26 -12.31 7.64
C MET A 35 -5.69 -11.10 8.36
N GLU A 36 -4.88 -11.31 9.40
CA GLU A 36 -4.16 -10.25 10.09
C GLU A 36 -3.18 -9.53 9.15
N ARG A 37 -2.43 -10.27 8.33
CA ARG A 37 -1.55 -9.68 7.31
C ARG A 37 -2.32 -8.92 6.24
N LEU A 38 -3.46 -9.42 5.77
CA LEU A 38 -4.30 -8.73 4.78
C LEU A 38 -4.94 -7.45 5.34
N LEU A 39 -5.38 -7.48 6.60
CA LEU A 39 -5.90 -6.31 7.30
C LEU A 39 -4.79 -5.27 7.52
N ASN A 40 -3.56 -5.72 7.79
CA ASN A 40 -2.39 -4.87 7.98
C ASN A 40 -1.69 -4.47 6.66
N ALA A 41 -2.02 -5.08 5.53
CA ALA A 41 -1.35 -4.86 4.24
C ALA A 41 -1.59 -3.46 3.64
N GLY A 42 -2.38 -2.61 4.30
CA GLY A 42 -2.61 -1.23 3.90
C GLY A 42 -3.32 -1.15 2.55
N ASN A 43 -4.63 -0.90 2.57
CA ASN A 43 -5.43 -0.65 1.37
C ASN A 43 -5.09 0.70 0.68
N SER A 44 -3.87 1.21 0.84
CA SER A 44 -3.46 2.43 0.18
C SER A 44 -3.06 2.09 -1.27
N PRO A 45 -3.76 2.67 -2.26
CA PRO A 45 -3.38 2.47 -3.65
C PRO A 45 -1.93 2.90 -3.87
N VAL A 46 -1.19 2.09 -4.61
CA VAL A 46 0.16 2.47 -5.04
C VAL A 46 0.04 3.73 -5.89
N ILE A 47 0.79 4.76 -5.52
CA ILE A 47 0.90 6.00 -6.30
C ILE A 47 1.75 5.68 -7.54
N PRO A 48 1.24 5.84 -8.77
CA PRO A 48 2.03 5.55 -9.97
C PRO A 48 3.23 6.50 -10.10
N ASP A 49 4.26 6.03 -10.82
CA ASP A 49 5.43 6.87 -11.11
C ASP A 49 5.04 8.18 -11.82
N GLY A 50 5.60 9.29 -11.36
CA GLY A 50 5.30 10.62 -11.87
C GLY A 50 4.06 11.30 -11.26
N TYR A 51 3.35 10.63 -10.35
CA TYR A 51 2.25 11.22 -9.57
C TYR A 51 2.71 11.60 -8.16
N VAL A 52 2.05 12.60 -7.57
CA VAL A 52 2.26 13.03 -6.19
C VAL A 52 0.92 13.12 -5.47
N MET A 53 0.88 12.67 -4.22
CA MET A 53 -0.32 12.82 -3.39
C MET A 53 -0.44 14.26 -2.91
N VAL A 54 -1.63 14.81 -3.08
CA VAL A 54 -1.99 16.14 -2.59
C VAL A 54 -3.40 16.10 -2.04
N PRO A 55 -3.75 17.00 -1.11
CA PRO A 55 -5.13 17.15 -0.69
C PRO A 55 -6.05 17.37 -1.87
N LYS A 56 -7.24 16.76 -1.81
CA LYS A 56 -8.29 16.93 -2.83
C LYS A 56 -8.69 18.40 -2.99
N GLU A 57 -8.75 19.13 -1.87
CA GLU A 57 -9.01 20.55 -1.83
C GLU A 57 -7.71 21.30 -1.51
N ALA A 58 -7.37 22.30 -2.31
CA ALA A 58 -6.15 23.07 -2.11
C ALA A 58 -6.17 23.77 -0.75
N THR A 59 -5.09 23.61 0.02
CA THR A 59 -4.96 24.29 1.32
C THR A 59 -4.70 25.78 1.12
N LEU A 60 -4.92 26.57 2.16
CA LEU A 60 -4.64 28.01 2.13
C LEU A 60 -3.18 28.30 1.76
N GLU A 61 -2.23 27.50 2.24
CA GLU A 61 -0.81 27.67 1.95
C GLU A 61 -0.49 27.34 0.49
N MET A 62 -1.12 26.31 -0.09
CA MET A 62 -1.03 26.05 -1.53
C MET A 62 -1.53 27.25 -2.33
N ILE A 63 -2.70 27.80 -1.98
CA ILE A 63 -3.30 28.94 -2.68
C ILE A 63 -2.40 30.18 -2.57
N LYS A 64 -1.89 30.51 -1.38
CA LYS A 64 -0.97 31.64 -1.16
C LYS A 64 0.31 31.49 -1.98
N SER A 65 0.89 30.29 -2.00
CA SER A 65 2.10 30.00 -2.78
C SER A 65 1.85 30.20 -4.29
N GLY A 66 0.72 29.69 -4.80
CA GLY A 66 0.31 29.92 -6.18
C GLY A 66 0.08 31.39 -6.51
N ALA A 67 -0.60 32.14 -5.63
CA ALA A 67 -0.86 33.56 -5.80
C ALA A 67 0.43 34.41 -5.77
N SER A 68 1.39 34.03 -4.92
CA SER A 68 2.71 34.66 -4.88
C SER A 68 3.50 34.41 -6.17
N ALA A 69 3.50 33.16 -6.66
CA ALA A 69 4.15 32.83 -7.93
C ALA A 69 3.53 33.61 -9.10
N ALA A 70 2.19 33.73 -9.15
CA ALA A 70 1.49 34.52 -10.16
C ALA A 70 1.89 36.00 -10.10
N SER A 71 1.93 36.57 -8.89
CA SER A 71 2.37 37.97 -8.65
C SER A 71 3.82 38.20 -9.07
N ASN A 72 4.66 37.18 -9.02
CA ASN A 72 6.05 37.20 -9.47
C ASN A 72 6.22 36.94 -10.98
N GLY A 73 5.13 36.93 -11.76
CA GLY A 73 5.16 36.77 -13.21
C GLY A 73 5.34 35.32 -13.69
N MET A 74 5.20 34.33 -12.82
CA MET A 74 5.22 32.92 -13.24
C MET A 74 3.96 32.60 -14.05
N LEU A 75 4.14 31.87 -15.14
CA LEU A 75 3.03 31.28 -15.90
C LEU A 75 2.41 30.10 -15.14
N ILE A 76 1.27 29.61 -15.62
CA ILE A 76 0.51 28.50 -15.01
C ILE A 76 1.38 27.30 -14.59
N PRO A 77 2.38 26.84 -15.38
CA PRO A 77 3.25 25.74 -14.94
C PRO A 77 4.09 26.07 -13.69
N GLY A 78 4.55 27.33 -13.56
CA GLY A 78 5.31 27.79 -12.39
C GLY A 78 4.43 27.96 -11.16
N ILE A 79 3.21 28.48 -11.36
CA ILE A 79 2.18 28.57 -10.30
C ILE A 79 1.84 27.17 -9.77
N TYR A 80 1.58 26.22 -10.66
CA TYR A 80 1.25 24.84 -10.29
C TYR A 80 2.39 24.16 -9.52
N LYS A 81 3.64 24.33 -9.95
CA LYS A 81 4.82 23.85 -9.21
C LYS A 81 4.91 24.44 -7.80
N ALA A 82 4.64 25.74 -7.65
CA ALA A 82 4.65 26.40 -6.35
C ALA A 82 3.54 25.89 -5.41
N MET A 83 2.35 25.60 -5.96
CA MET A 83 1.25 24.99 -5.22
C MET A 83 1.59 23.56 -4.78
N LEU A 84 2.17 22.73 -5.66
CA LEU A 84 2.59 21.37 -5.32
C LEU A 84 3.68 21.35 -4.25
N ALA A 85 4.65 22.28 -4.31
CA ALA A 85 5.72 22.39 -3.32
C ALA A 85 5.20 22.78 -1.92
N ALA A 86 4.09 23.52 -1.86
CA ALA A 86 3.43 23.90 -0.61
C ALA A 86 2.38 22.87 -0.15
N ALA A 87 2.12 21.82 -0.92
CA ALA A 87 1.14 20.80 -0.56
C ALA A 87 1.66 19.98 0.63
N PRO A 88 0.84 19.73 1.66
CA PRO A 88 1.24 18.85 2.76
C PRO A 88 1.47 17.45 2.20
N GLN A 89 2.68 16.94 2.40
CA GLN A 89 3.03 15.57 2.04
C GLN A 89 2.82 14.70 3.28
N GLU A 90 2.05 13.63 3.15
CA GLU A 90 2.06 12.58 4.18
C GLU A 90 3.47 11.99 4.19
N VAL A 91 4.21 12.22 5.27
CA VAL A 91 5.49 11.54 5.50
C VAL A 91 5.20 10.06 5.57
N THR A 92 5.45 9.35 4.48
CA THR A 92 5.82 7.94 4.54
C THR A 92 7.18 7.87 5.23
N ASN A 93 7.18 8.04 6.56
CA ASN A 93 8.32 7.70 7.39
C ASN A 93 8.51 6.18 7.27
N GLY A 94 9.26 5.78 6.25
CA GLY A 94 9.79 4.43 6.14
C GLY A 94 10.70 4.17 7.34
N LYS A 95 10.16 3.44 8.31
CA LYS A 95 10.91 2.59 9.22
C LYS A 95 10.55 1.15 8.95
#